data_AF-A0A833PHN4-F1
#
_entry.id   AF-A0A833PHN4-F1
#
_cell.length_a   1.000
_cell.length_b   1.000
_cell.length_c   1.000
_cell.angle_alpha   90.00
_cell.angle_beta   90.00
_cell.angle_gamma   90.00
#
_symmetry.space_group_name_H-M   'P 1'
#
loop_
_entity.id
_entity.type
_entity.pdbx_description
1 polymer ?
#
loop_
_entity_poly.entity_id
_entity_poly.type
_entity_poly.pdbx_seq_one_letter_code
_entity_poly.pdbx_strand_id
1 'polypeptide(L)'
;MLVKNTTVNYLVEYVLLTLPTYTFFDNFDETQYKALSSLLICLLSKANNDIDHKLEFLIMKKILLPCLYSSLLYSFCTFVSAAPIESQKLLSQSYKTCDNNARGIIEQASCLKDEAERQDTQLNNTYKKLQSHLNTQQKAKLLTSQRLWLQSHQSDSELETILYGNSQPDNLQLEWNSIQRIAIRTTQLQRYLDLVQ
;
A
#
# COMPACT_ATOMS: atom_id res chain seq x y z
N MET A 1 13.59 -36.11 -35.10
CA MET A 1 14.50 -35.46 -34.14
C MET A 1 14.15 -33.99 -34.07
N LEU A 2 13.69 -33.59 -32.90
CA LEU A 2 13.43 -32.27 -32.32
C LEU A 2 13.96 -31.02 -33.06
N VAL A 3 13.06 -30.25 -33.69
CA VAL A 3 13.18 -28.77 -33.79
C VAL A 3 11.77 -28.16 -33.75
N LYS A 4 11.13 -28.13 -32.57
CA LYS A 4 9.90 -27.34 -32.33
C LYS A 4 9.77 -27.03 -30.83
N ASN A 5 10.60 -26.15 -30.25
CA ASN A 5 10.24 -25.54 -28.97
C ASN A 5 11.11 -24.35 -28.52
N THR A 6 11.24 -23.30 -29.33
CA THR A 6 11.90 -22.06 -28.89
C THR A 6 10.90 -20.91 -28.75
N THR A 7 10.01 -20.70 -29.72
CA THR A 7 9.09 -19.54 -29.70
C THR A 7 7.99 -19.62 -28.64
N VAL A 8 7.52 -20.82 -28.28
CA VAL A 8 6.50 -21.01 -27.22
C VAL A 8 7.11 -20.80 -25.83
N ASN A 9 8.38 -21.19 -25.63
CA ASN A 9 9.09 -20.95 -24.37
C ASN A 9 9.29 -19.45 -24.11
N TYR A 10 9.62 -18.65 -25.13
CA TYR A 10 9.79 -17.21 -24.97
C TYR A 10 8.49 -16.47 -24.58
N LEU A 11 7.33 -16.90 -25.09
CA LEU A 11 6.05 -16.27 -24.74
C LEU A 11 5.57 -16.64 -23.33
N VAL A 12 5.85 -17.87 -22.88
CA VAL A 12 5.53 -18.30 -21.50
C VAL A 12 6.45 -17.60 -20.49
N GLU A 13 7.75 -17.46 -20.79
CA GLU A 13 8.67 -16.66 -19.96
C GLU A 13 8.26 -15.18 -19.91
N TYR A 14 7.86 -14.57 -21.03
CA TYR A 14 7.47 -13.16 -21.03
C TYR A 14 6.18 -12.89 -20.23
N VAL A 15 5.22 -13.82 -20.27
CA VAL A 15 3.99 -13.74 -19.46
C VAL A 15 4.30 -13.99 -17.97
N LEU A 16 5.20 -14.91 -17.64
CA LEU A 16 5.60 -15.17 -16.25
C LEU A 16 6.48 -14.05 -15.66
N LEU A 17 7.28 -13.35 -16.47
CA LEU A 17 8.16 -12.27 -16.05
C LEU A 17 7.47 -10.90 -15.94
N THR A 18 6.26 -10.75 -16.48
CA THR A 18 5.45 -9.52 -16.37
C THR A 18 4.38 -9.60 -15.28
N LEU A 19 4.21 -10.77 -14.66
CA LEU A 19 3.38 -10.91 -13.47
C LEU A 19 4.18 -10.47 -12.25
N PRO A 20 3.71 -9.49 -11.46
CA PRO A 20 4.37 -9.11 -10.21
C PRO A 20 4.39 -10.32 -9.27
N THR A 21 5.58 -10.87 -9.04
CA THR A 21 5.81 -11.91 -8.05
C THR A 21 5.63 -11.30 -6.65
N TYR A 22 4.65 -11.83 -5.89
CA TYR A 22 4.33 -11.56 -4.48
C TYR A 22 3.80 -10.13 -4.23
N THR A 23 2.51 -9.86 -4.03
CA THR A 23 1.64 -10.29 -2.91
C THR A 23 0.14 -10.17 -3.26
N PHE A 24 -0.33 -10.83 -4.32
CA PHE A 24 -1.69 -10.61 -4.86
C PHE A 24 -2.64 -11.84 -4.78
N PHE A 25 -2.32 -12.86 -3.97
CA PHE A 25 -3.03 -14.15 -4.03
C PHE A 25 -4.14 -14.39 -2.99
N ASP A 26 -4.45 -13.47 -2.09
CA ASP A 26 -5.42 -13.76 -1.01
C ASP A 26 -6.89 -13.45 -1.34
N ASN A 27 -7.24 -13.00 -2.56
CA ASN A 27 -8.62 -12.58 -2.87
C ASN A 27 -9.15 -12.94 -4.26
N PHE A 28 -8.63 -14.00 -4.89
CA PHE A 28 -9.22 -14.52 -6.13
C PHE A 28 -10.14 -15.70 -5.83
N ASP A 29 -11.44 -15.53 -6.11
CA ASP A 29 -12.43 -16.62 -6.11
C ASP A 29 -12.17 -17.59 -7.27
N GLU A 30 -12.46 -18.88 -7.06
CA GLU A 30 -12.24 -20.01 -7.98
C GLU A 30 -12.84 -19.77 -9.37
N THR A 31 -13.93 -18.99 -9.42
CA THR A 31 -14.62 -18.55 -10.63
C THR A 31 -13.73 -17.70 -11.55
N GLN A 32 -12.88 -16.84 -10.99
CA GLN A 32 -12.00 -15.96 -11.77
C GLN A 32 -10.80 -16.70 -12.35
N TYR A 33 -10.29 -17.71 -11.63
CA TYR A 33 -9.21 -18.58 -12.14
C TYR A 33 -9.68 -19.41 -13.34
N LYS A 34 -10.91 -19.94 -13.30
CA LYS A 34 -11.51 -20.68 -14.43
C LYS A 34 -11.76 -19.80 -15.66
N ALA A 35 -12.10 -18.53 -15.47
CA ALA A 35 -12.28 -17.59 -16.58
C ALA A 35 -10.94 -17.27 -17.28
N LEU A 36 -9.89 -17.01 -16.49
CA LEU A 36 -8.54 -16.73 -17.02
C LEU A 36 -7.93 -17.97 -17.71
N SER A 37 -8.09 -19.16 -17.13
CA SER A 37 -7.59 -20.40 -17.75
C SER A 37 -8.32 -20.71 -19.05
N SER A 38 -9.64 -20.50 -19.11
CA SER A 38 -10.43 -20.68 -20.33
C SER A 38 -10.05 -19.69 -21.42
N LEU A 39 -9.76 -18.43 -21.08
CA LEU A 39 -9.31 -17.43 -22.03
C LEU A 39 -7.92 -17.75 -22.59
N LEU A 40 -7.00 -18.21 -21.72
CA LEU A 40 -5.66 -18.61 -22.10
C LEU A 40 -5.67 -19.85 -23.00
N ILE A 41 -6.48 -20.85 -22.68
CA ILE A 41 -6.68 -22.05 -23.52
C ILE A 41 -7.28 -21.67 -24.88
N CYS A 42 -8.21 -20.71 -24.92
CA CYS A 42 -8.83 -20.26 -26.17
C CYS A 42 -7.82 -19.51 -27.07
N LEU A 43 -6.97 -18.67 -26.48
CA LEU A 43 -5.90 -17.96 -27.19
C LEU A 43 -4.83 -18.92 -27.71
N LEU A 44 -4.44 -19.91 -26.91
CA LEU A 44 -3.46 -20.92 -27.29
C LEU A 44 -4.01 -21.90 -28.35
N SER A 45 -5.30 -22.27 -28.27
CA SER A 45 -5.98 -23.10 -29.27
C SER A 45 -6.11 -22.38 -30.62
N LYS A 46 -6.41 -21.08 -30.59
CA LYS A 46 -6.48 -20.23 -31.80
C LYS A 46 -5.11 -20.09 -32.48
N ALA A 47 -4.03 -20.01 -31.70
CA ALA A 47 -2.67 -19.87 -32.22
C ALA A 47 -2.10 -21.18 -32.82
N ASN A 48 -2.61 -22.35 -32.43
CA ASN A 48 -2.06 -23.65 -32.86
C ASN A 48 -2.69 -24.20 -34.16
N ASN A 49 -3.86 -23.68 -34.57
CA ASN A 49 -4.61 -24.18 -35.73
C ASN A 49 -4.50 -23.35 -37.01
N ASP A 50 -3.68 -22.29 -37.04
CA ASP A 50 -3.59 -21.39 -38.19
C ASP A 50 -2.12 -21.12 -38.58
N ILE A 51 -1.41 -22.19 -38.92
CA ILE A 51 -0.14 -22.10 -39.65
C ILE A 51 -0.39 -22.68 -41.04
N ASP A 52 -0.95 -21.87 -41.93
CA ASP A 52 -0.76 -22.06 -43.37
C ASP A 52 -0.43 -20.72 -44.03
N HIS A 53 0.72 -20.69 -44.71
CA HIS A 53 1.42 -19.52 -45.21
C HIS A 53 0.68 -18.90 -46.41
N LYS A 54 -0.46 -18.22 -46.19
CA LYS A 54 -1.07 -17.38 -47.23
C LYS A 54 -2.11 -16.37 -46.75
N LEU A 55 -2.06 -15.97 -45.47
CA LEU A 55 -3.08 -15.11 -44.86
C LEU A 55 -2.51 -13.78 -44.31
N GLU A 56 -1.30 -13.37 -44.69
CA GLU A 56 -0.71 -12.12 -44.18
C GLU A 56 -1.38 -10.85 -44.73
N PHE A 57 -1.99 -10.90 -45.93
CA PHE A 57 -2.54 -9.68 -46.54
C PHE A 57 -4.02 -9.42 -46.18
N LEU A 58 -4.78 -10.46 -45.78
CA LEU A 58 -6.22 -10.32 -45.53
C LEU A 58 -6.58 -10.05 -44.05
N ILE A 59 -5.71 -10.44 -43.12
CA ILE A 59 -5.94 -10.24 -41.67
C ILE A 59 -5.78 -8.77 -41.27
N MET A 60 -4.91 -8.01 -41.93
CA MET A 60 -4.66 -6.62 -41.57
C MET A 60 -5.88 -5.70 -41.73
N LYS A 61 -6.83 -6.02 -42.62
CA LYS A 61 -7.97 -5.12 -42.92
C LYS A 61 -9.27 -5.48 -42.21
N LYS A 62 -9.47 -6.75 -41.79
CA LYS A 62 -10.72 -7.21 -41.16
C LYS A 62 -10.65 -7.39 -39.65
N ILE A 63 -9.46 -7.48 -39.04
CA ILE A 63 -9.31 -7.74 -37.59
C ILE A 63 -8.72 -6.53 -36.83
N LEU A 64 -7.93 -5.66 -37.48
CA LEU A 64 -7.35 -4.49 -36.81
C LEU A 64 -8.35 -3.35 -36.55
N LEU A 65 -9.44 -3.24 -37.32
CA LEU A 65 -10.41 -2.15 -37.14
C LEU A 65 -11.41 -2.36 -35.99
N PRO A 66 -11.91 -3.58 -35.70
CA PRO A 66 -12.76 -3.82 -34.53
C PRO A 66 -11.98 -3.85 -33.21
N CYS A 67 -10.72 -4.29 -33.23
CA CYS A 67 -9.88 -4.37 -32.01
C CYS A 67 -9.51 -2.99 -31.44
N LEU A 68 -9.45 -1.96 -32.28
CA LEU A 68 -9.24 -0.58 -31.84
C LEU A 68 -10.50 0.06 -31.24
N TYR A 69 -11.69 -0.48 -31.52
CA TYR A 69 -12.95 -0.02 -30.92
C TYR A 69 -13.26 -0.76 -29.61
N SER A 70 -12.89 -2.04 -29.51
CA SER A 70 -13.09 -2.83 -28.29
C SER A 70 -12.08 -2.52 -27.18
N SER A 71 -10.88 -2.02 -27.50
CA SER A 71 -9.89 -1.58 -26.50
C SER A 71 -10.23 -0.22 -25.88
N LEU A 72 -11.09 0.58 -26.51
CA LEU A 72 -11.52 1.88 -25.96
C LEU A 72 -12.63 1.76 -24.89
N LEU A 73 -13.35 0.64 -24.80
CA LEU A 73 -14.47 0.44 -23.87
C LEU A 73 -14.14 -0.48 -22.67
N TYR A 74 -12.92 -1.00 -22.58
CA TYR A 74 -12.44 -1.79 -21.42
C TYR A 74 -11.36 -1.05 -20.59
N SER A 75 -11.26 0.27 -20.74
CA SER A 75 -10.38 1.11 -19.91
C SER A 75 -11.14 1.89 -18.82
N PHE A 76 -12.24 1.32 -18.29
CA PHE A 76 -13.00 1.90 -17.19
C PHE A 76 -13.48 0.83 -16.19
N CYS A 77 -12.53 0.08 -15.62
CA CYS A 77 -12.70 -0.79 -14.46
C CYS A 77 -11.27 -1.25 -14.09
N THR A 78 -10.67 -1.03 -12.92
CA THR A 78 -11.07 -0.56 -11.61
C THR A 78 -9.82 0.07 -10.97
N PHE A 79 -9.73 1.40 -10.91
CA PHE A 79 -8.88 2.00 -9.89
C PHE A 79 -9.69 1.98 -8.60
N VAL A 80 -9.64 0.87 -7.87
CA VAL A 80 -9.81 0.96 -6.42
C VAL A 80 -8.59 1.74 -5.97
N SER A 81 -8.72 3.05 -5.85
CA SER A 81 -7.80 3.85 -5.07
C SER A 81 -7.90 3.28 -3.67
N ALA A 82 -6.93 2.44 -3.25
CA ALA A 82 -6.66 2.31 -1.84
C ALA A 82 -6.48 3.75 -1.37
N ALA A 83 -7.43 4.26 -0.57
CA ALA A 83 -7.33 5.61 -0.05
C ALA A 83 -5.94 5.71 0.56
N PRO A 84 -5.07 6.62 0.09
CA PRO A 84 -3.76 6.76 0.68
C PRO A 84 -4.00 6.97 2.17
N ILE A 85 -3.31 6.20 3.02
CA ILE A 85 -3.21 6.57 4.43
C ILE A 85 -2.62 7.97 4.37
N GLU A 86 -3.45 8.98 4.63
CA GLU A 86 -3.13 10.37 4.36
C GLU A 86 -2.15 10.86 5.44
N SER A 87 -0.92 10.36 5.38
CA SER A 87 0.14 10.62 6.36
C SER A 87 0.47 12.11 6.42
N GLN A 88 0.30 12.84 5.32
CA GLN A 88 0.44 14.28 5.27
C GLN A 88 -0.66 15.04 6.03
N LYS A 89 -1.84 14.45 6.30
CA LYS A 89 -2.86 15.07 7.17
C LYS A 89 -2.61 14.83 8.66
N LEU A 90 -1.74 13.89 9.01
CA LEU A 90 -1.53 13.49 10.41
C LEU A 90 -0.67 14.49 11.19
N LEU A 91 0.16 15.28 10.52
CA LEU A 91 1.04 16.27 11.14
C LEU A 91 0.43 17.67 11.18
N SER A 92 0.84 18.46 12.19
CA SER A 92 0.31 19.81 12.35
C SER A 92 0.74 20.76 11.24
N GLN A 93 -0.06 21.80 11.04
CA GLN A 93 0.33 22.91 10.19
C GLN A 93 1.55 23.67 10.76
N SER A 94 1.70 23.70 12.08
CA SER A 94 2.88 24.28 12.76
C SER A 94 4.15 23.53 12.37
N TYR A 95 4.13 22.20 12.44
CA TYR A 95 5.23 21.36 11.97
C TYR A 95 5.58 21.64 10.50
N LYS A 96 4.58 21.60 9.61
CA LYS A 96 4.78 21.85 8.17
C LYS A 96 5.42 23.21 7.91
N THR A 97 5.02 24.22 8.69
CA THR A 97 5.56 25.57 8.57
C THR A 97 7.00 25.64 9.09
N CYS A 98 7.29 24.95 10.19
CA CYS A 98 8.64 24.86 10.75
C CYS A 98 9.59 24.14 9.79
N ASP A 99 9.21 22.95 9.32
CA ASP A 99 9.99 22.11 8.42
C ASP A 99 10.31 22.82 7.08
N ASN A 100 9.33 23.54 6.51
CA ASN A 100 9.53 24.35 5.31
C ASN A 100 10.52 25.52 5.50
N ASN A 101 10.69 26.01 6.73
CA ASN A 101 11.59 27.13 7.06
C ASN A 101 12.92 26.67 7.65
N ALA A 102 13.09 25.39 7.95
CA ALA A 102 14.29 24.83 8.54
C ALA A 102 15.48 24.96 7.58
N ARG A 103 16.66 25.33 8.11
CA ARG A 103 17.89 25.53 7.33
C ARG A 103 19.04 24.66 7.81
N GLY A 104 18.73 23.39 8.04
CA GLY A 104 19.70 22.41 8.50
C GLY A 104 19.09 21.42 9.46
N ILE A 105 19.93 20.47 9.87
CA ILE A 105 19.54 19.36 10.74
C ILE A 105 19.15 19.82 12.15
N ILE A 106 19.67 20.96 12.62
CA ILE A 106 19.40 21.48 13.97
C ILE A 106 17.98 22.04 14.04
N GLU A 107 17.61 22.89 13.08
CA GLU A 107 16.27 23.45 12.98
C GLU A 107 15.24 22.34 12.73
N GLN A 108 15.58 21.37 11.87
CA GLN A 108 14.70 20.22 11.60
C GLN A 108 14.48 19.37 12.86
N ALA A 109 15.52 19.12 13.66
CA ALA A 109 15.38 18.42 14.94
C ALA A 109 14.45 19.16 15.91
N SER A 110 14.53 20.50 15.94
CA SER A 110 13.62 21.32 16.76
C SER A 110 12.17 21.19 16.29
N CYS A 111 11.92 21.24 14.97
CA CYS A 111 10.58 21.06 14.43
C CYS A 111 9.98 19.70 14.78
N LEU A 112 10.77 18.63 14.68
CA LEU A 112 10.34 17.28 15.04
C LEU A 112 10.05 17.17 16.53
N LYS A 113 10.90 17.72 17.39
CA LYS A 113 10.69 17.71 18.84
C LYS A 113 9.36 18.36 19.23
N ASP A 114 9.09 19.56 18.71
CA ASP A 114 7.84 20.28 19.01
C ASP A 114 6.61 19.49 18.52
N GLU A 115 6.70 18.84 17.36
CA GLU A 115 5.62 18.01 16.85
C GLU A 115 5.45 16.72 17.65
N ALA A 116 6.53 16.10 18.13
CA ALA A 116 6.48 14.92 18.98
C ALA A 116 5.74 15.21 20.30
N GLU A 117 6.10 16.30 20.98
CA GLU A 117 5.43 16.73 22.22
C GLU A 117 3.93 16.98 22.00
N ARG A 118 3.59 17.63 20.88
CA ARG A 118 2.19 17.88 20.50
C ARG A 118 1.42 16.59 20.23
N GLN A 119 2.02 15.65 19.51
CA GLN A 119 1.38 14.39 19.15
C GLN A 119 1.20 13.48 20.35
N ASP A 120 2.17 13.41 21.27
CA ASP A 120 2.01 12.68 22.53
C ASP A 120 0.88 13.28 23.39
N THR A 121 0.85 14.61 23.51
CA THR A 121 -0.23 15.31 24.21
C THR A 121 -1.60 14.98 23.60
N GLN A 122 -1.69 15.00 22.27
CA GLN A 122 -2.92 14.69 21.55
C GLN A 122 -3.35 13.23 21.76
N LEU A 123 -2.43 12.28 21.66
CA LEU A 123 -2.68 10.86 21.91
C LEU A 123 -3.27 10.65 23.31
N ASN A 124 -2.61 11.23 24.32
CA ASN A 124 -3.01 11.10 25.73
C ASN A 124 -4.38 11.72 25.99
N ASN A 125 -4.68 12.87 25.39
CA ASN A 125 -5.97 13.53 25.50
C ASN A 125 -7.09 12.72 24.85
N THR A 126 -6.88 12.24 23.61
CA THR A 126 -7.85 11.39 22.91
C THR A 126 -8.06 10.07 23.65
N TYR A 127 -7.01 9.44 24.19
CA TYR A 127 -7.10 8.23 25.00
C TYR A 127 -7.94 8.44 26.27
N LYS A 128 -7.72 9.54 27.00
CA LYS A 128 -8.50 9.88 28.22
C LYS A 128 -9.96 10.17 27.88
N LYS A 129 -10.21 10.93 26.80
CA LYS A 129 -11.57 11.24 26.36
C LYS A 129 -12.31 9.99 25.89
N LEU A 130 -11.66 9.09 25.14
CA LEU A 130 -12.25 7.81 24.78
C LEU A 130 -12.61 7.01 26.04
N GLN A 131 -11.69 6.88 27.00
CA GLN A 131 -11.96 6.17 28.25
C GLN A 131 -13.18 6.72 28.98
N SER A 132 -13.44 8.04 29.00
CA SER A 132 -14.59 8.58 29.73
C SER A 132 -15.95 8.12 29.20
N HIS A 133 -16.02 7.69 27.93
CA HIS A 133 -17.27 7.22 27.29
C HIS A 133 -17.45 5.69 27.36
N LEU A 134 -16.44 4.96 27.87
CA LEU A 134 -16.44 3.49 27.88
C LEU A 134 -16.90 2.91 29.22
N ASN A 135 -17.60 1.76 29.15
CA ASN A 135 -17.90 0.96 30.33
C ASN A 135 -16.65 0.21 30.87
N THR A 136 -16.76 -0.43 32.03
CA THR A 136 -15.63 -1.09 32.71
C THR A 136 -14.94 -2.15 31.84
N GLN A 137 -15.70 -2.99 31.15
CA GLN A 137 -15.15 -4.04 30.29
C GLN A 137 -14.42 -3.45 29.07
N GLN A 138 -15.01 -2.44 28.44
CA GLN A 138 -14.40 -1.74 27.30
C GLN A 138 -13.13 -0.99 27.71
N LYS A 139 -13.12 -0.31 28.86
CA LYS A 139 -11.93 0.35 29.43
C LYS A 139 -10.78 -0.65 29.62
N ALA A 140 -11.05 -1.82 30.18
CA ALA A 140 -10.04 -2.85 30.37
C ALA A 140 -9.44 -3.32 29.03
N LYS A 141 -10.27 -3.53 28.00
CA LYS A 141 -9.80 -3.90 26.65
C LYS A 141 -8.99 -2.78 25.98
N LEU A 142 -9.43 -1.53 26.12
CA LEU A 142 -8.70 -0.37 25.60
C LEU A 142 -7.33 -0.23 26.28
N LEU A 143 -7.26 -0.38 27.60
CA LEU A 143 -6.01 -0.32 28.37
C LEU A 143 -5.03 -1.40 27.89
N THR A 144 -5.50 -2.65 27.75
CA THR A 144 -4.65 -3.75 27.23
C THR A 144 -4.17 -3.44 25.81
N SER A 145 -5.05 -2.97 24.92
CA SER A 145 -4.67 -2.60 23.55
C SER A 145 -3.62 -1.48 23.54
N GLN A 146 -3.77 -0.46 24.39
CA GLN A 146 -2.84 0.67 24.44
C GLN A 146 -1.46 0.24 24.96
N ARG A 147 -1.39 -0.66 25.94
CA ARG A 147 -0.12 -1.22 26.44
C ARG A 147 0.61 -2.04 25.39
N LEU A 148 -0.12 -2.90 24.67
CA LEU A 148 0.46 -3.70 23.58
C LEU A 148 0.97 -2.82 22.44
N TRP A 149 0.24 -1.75 22.12
CA TRP A 149 0.69 -0.78 21.14
C TRP A 149 1.98 -0.06 21.57
N LEU A 150 2.09 0.36 22.84
CA LEU A 150 3.33 0.96 23.36
C LEU A 150 4.52 -0.01 23.26
N GLN A 151 4.31 -1.30 23.55
CA GLN A 151 5.36 -2.32 23.39
C GLN A 151 5.79 -2.48 21.93
N SER A 152 4.83 -2.50 21.00
CA SER A 152 5.13 -2.54 19.56
C SER A 152 5.90 -1.29 19.12
N HIS A 153 5.46 -0.11 19.55
CA HIS A 153 6.13 1.16 19.23
C HIS A 153 7.57 1.23 19.74
N GLN A 154 7.81 0.71 20.94
CA GLN A 154 9.16 0.58 21.50
C GLN A 154 10.00 -0.42 20.71
N SER A 155 9.46 -1.60 20.39
CA SER A 155 10.14 -2.62 19.59
C SER A 155 10.50 -2.11 18.19
N ASP A 156 9.62 -1.33 17.56
CA ASP A 156 9.90 -0.70 16.27
C ASP A 156 11.06 0.31 16.39
N SER A 157 11.08 1.11 17.48
CA SER A 157 12.14 2.09 17.71
C SER A 157 13.52 1.43 17.95
N GLU A 158 13.55 0.30 18.65
CA GLU A 158 14.76 -0.51 18.83
C GLU A 158 15.26 -1.08 17.51
N LEU A 159 14.36 -1.59 16.66
CA LEU A 159 14.70 -2.04 15.32
C LEU A 159 15.26 -0.88 14.47
N GLU A 160 14.60 0.26 14.48
CA GLU A 160 14.99 1.44 13.70
C GLU A 160 16.37 1.98 14.09
N THR A 161 16.72 1.91 15.38
CA THR A 161 18.08 2.26 15.85
C THR A 161 19.15 1.39 15.20
N ILE A 162 18.86 0.10 14.97
CA ILE A 162 19.78 -0.83 14.29
C ILE A 162 19.78 -0.59 12.78
N LEU A 163 18.62 -0.29 12.18
CA LEU A 163 18.49 -0.11 10.74
C LEU A 163 19.11 1.20 10.23
N TYR A 164 18.92 2.29 10.96
CA TYR A 164 19.38 3.61 10.53
C TYR A 164 20.76 3.94 11.09
N GLY A 165 21.14 3.40 12.24
CA GLY A 165 22.41 3.75 12.91
C GLY A 165 22.25 4.93 13.86
N ASN A 166 23.39 5.42 14.38
CA ASN A 166 23.42 6.44 15.45
C ASN A 166 23.91 7.83 14.97
N SER A 167 23.97 8.08 13.65
CA SER A 167 24.43 9.37 13.12
C SER A 167 23.32 10.44 13.20
N GLN A 168 23.70 11.72 13.13
CA GLN A 168 22.76 12.85 13.23
C GLN A 168 21.52 12.78 12.29
N PRO A 169 21.63 12.42 11.00
CA PRO A 169 20.44 12.23 10.15
C PRO A 169 19.58 11.03 10.57
N ASP A 170 20.16 10.00 11.17
CA ASP A 170 19.44 8.79 11.59
C ASP A 170 18.49 9.09 12.75
N ASN A 171 18.88 10.01 13.64
CA ASN A 171 18.03 10.48 14.73
C ASN A 171 16.78 11.23 14.22
N LEU A 172 16.87 11.93 13.08
CA LEU A 172 15.71 12.64 12.51
C LEU A 172 14.70 11.66 11.91
N GLN A 173 15.18 10.61 11.23
CA GLN A 173 14.33 9.59 10.65
C GLN A 173 13.61 8.76 11.72
N LEU A 174 14.32 8.38 12.78
CA LEU A 174 13.75 7.66 13.92
C LEU A 174 12.64 8.49 14.60
N GLU A 175 12.90 9.77 14.85
CA GLU A 175 11.93 10.67 15.47
C GLU A 175 10.69 10.85 14.57
N TRP A 176 10.90 11.08 13.27
CA TRP A 176 9.81 11.16 12.29
C TRP A 176 8.92 9.92 12.29
N ASN A 177 9.51 8.72 12.28
CA ASN A 177 8.75 7.47 12.28
C ASN A 177 7.94 7.31 13.57
N SER A 178 8.53 7.68 14.72
CA SER A 178 7.85 7.69 16.01
C SER A 178 6.62 8.60 16.00
N ILE A 179 6.78 9.84 15.52
CA ILE A 179 5.70 10.84 15.39
C ILE A 179 4.56 10.29 14.52
N GLN A 180 4.88 9.67 13.38
CA GLN A 180 3.87 9.08 12.49
C GLN A 180 3.08 7.97 13.19
N ARG A 181 3.76 7.06 13.91
CA ARG A 181 3.08 5.99 14.66
C ARG A 181 2.14 6.54 15.73
N ILE A 182 2.57 7.58 16.46
CA ILE A 182 1.74 8.27 17.47
C ILE A 182 0.51 8.90 16.80
N ALA A 183 0.70 9.61 15.68
CA ALA A 183 -0.39 10.28 14.98
C ALA A 183 -1.42 9.27 14.43
N ILE A 184 -0.96 8.17 13.84
CA ILE A 184 -1.83 7.08 13.36
C ILE A 184 -2.65 6.49 14.52
N ARG A 185 -2.01 6.23 15.66
CA ARG A 185 -2.71 5.70 16.84
C ARG A 185 -3.74 6.69 17.37
N THR A 186 -3.41 7.97 17.42
CA THR A 186 -4.34 9.05 17.79
C THR A 186 -5.57 9.04 16.89
N THR A 187 -5.40 8.99 15.57
CA THR A 187 -6.52 8.90 14.61
C THR A 187 -7.33 7.62 14.78
N GLN A 188 -6.70 6.50 15.11
CA GLN A 188 -7.41 5.27 15.43
C GLN A 188 -8.28 5.42 16.69
N LEU A 189 -7.74 5.98 17.78
CA LEU A 189 -8.49 6.22 19.00
C LEU A 189 -9.60 7.24 18.80
N GLN A 190 -9.37 8.27 17.98
CA GLN A 190 -10.39 9.25 17.63
C GLN A 190 -11.56 8.59 16.89
N ARG A 191 -11.29 7.70 15.93
CA ARG A 191 -12.34 6.93 15.25
C ARG A 191 -13.17 6.08 16.22
N TYR A 192 -12.54 5.49 17.24
CA TYR A 192 -13.29 4.77 18.28
C TYR A 192 -14.14 5.71 19.12
N LEU A 193 -13.62 6.89 19.48
CA LEU A 193 -14.34 7.91 20.21
C LEU A 193 -15.57 8.40 19.42
N ASP A 194 -15.42 8.58 18.11
CA ASP A 194 -16.51 9.04 17.24
C ASP A 194 -17.69 8.06 17.17
N LEU A 195 -17.46 6.78 17.48
CA LEU A 195 -18.50 5.74 17.52
C LEU A 195 -19.21 5.65 18.89
N VAL A 196 -18.63 6.20 19.94
CA VAL A 196 -19.13 6.06 21.32
C VAL A 196 -19.51 7.39 21.99
N GLN A 197 -19.32 8.51 21.29
CA GLN A 197 -19.71 9.85 21.74
C GLN A 197 -21.15 10.20 21.35
#